data_AF-A0A8J4RIG0-F1
#
_entry.id   AF-A0A8J4RIG0-F1
#
_cell.length_a   1.000
_cell.length_b   1.000
_cell.length_c   1.000
_cell.angle_alpha   90.00
_cell.angle_beta   90.00
_cell.angle_gamma   90.00
#
_symmetry.space_group_name_H-M   'P 1'
#
loop_
_entity.id
_entity.type
_entity.pdbx_description
1 polymer ?
#
loop_
_entity_poly.entity_id
_entity_poly.type
_entity_poly.pdbx_seq_one_letter_code
_entity_poly.pdbx_strand_id
1 'polypeptide(L)'
;MAINKVHVNVMILLLCGAFLLGVLNPKVATAQTDGCPESCFCMEYMTCGSSDEKLYNGCNCCFNPGCTLHLCSNTTISCPTN
;
A
#
# COMPACT_ATOMS: atom_id res chain seq x y z
N MET A 1 41.50 19.99 10.60
CA MET A 1 41.67 18.55 10.34
C MET A 1 41.92 18.35 8.86
N ALA A 2 43.12 17.93 8.47
CA ALA A 2 43.41 17.57 7.07
C ALA A 2 42.96 16.13 6.83
N ILE A 3 41.87 15.95 6.09
CA ILE A 3 41.37 14.62 5.75
C ILE A 3 42.20 14.12 4.56
N ASN A 4 43.09 13.16 4.81
CA ASN A 4 43.90 12.54 3.76
C ASN A 4 42.98 11.78 2.77
N LYS A 5 43.30 11.78 1.47
CA LYS A 5 42.55 11.05 0.43
C LYS A 5 42.35 9.57 0.77
N VAL A 6 43.32 8.97 1.46
CA VAL A 6 43.23 7.59 1.95
C VAL A 6 42.14 7.44 3.02
N HIS A 7 42.01 8.40 3.94
CA HIS A 7 40.95 8.40 4.95
C HIS A 7 39.56 8.53 4.32
N VAL A 8 39.42 9.34 3.27
CA VAL A 8 38.15 9.47 2.54
C VAL A 8 37.75 8.14 1.90
N ASN A 9 38.71 7.46 1.25
CA ASN A 9 38.42 6.22 0.54
C ASN A 9 38.07 5.05 1.49
N VAL A 10 38.73 4.99 2.65
CA VAL A 10 38.44 4.01 3.71
C VAL A 10 37.03 4.23 4.27
N MET A 11 36.63 5.48 4.50
CA MET A 11 35.28 5.80 4.99
C MET A 11 34.19 5.45 3.97
N ILE A 12 34.44 5.65 2.68
CA ILE A 12 33.52 5.25 1.59
C ILE A 12 33.36 3.73 1.54
N LEU A 13 34.46 2.98 1.63
CA LEU A 13 34.44 1.51 1.65
C LEU A 13 33.66 0.97 2.86
N LEU A 14 33.85 1.56 4.03
CA LEU A 14 33.12 1.19 5.24
C LEU A 14 31.62 1.47 5.14
N LEU A 15 31.24 2.62 4.56
CA LEU A 15 29.83 2.94 4.31
C LEU A 15 29.21 1.94 3.32
N CYS A 16 29.88 1.68 2.20
CA CYS A 16 29.40 0.74 1.19
C CYS A 16 29.25 -0.69 1.74
N GLY A 17 30.23 -1.14 2.55
CA GLY A 17 30.17 -2.43 3.24
C GLY A 17 29.01 -2.50 4.25
N ALA A 18 28.74 -1.43 5.00
CA ALA A 18 27.63 -1.37 5.95
C ALA A 18 26.25 -1.38 5.29
N PHE A 19 26.13 -0.82 4.07
CA PHE A 19 24.93 -0.95 3.24
C PHE A 19 24.75 -2.40 2.73
N LEU A 20 25.80 -3.04 2.21
CA LEU A 20 25.73 -4.42 1.70
C LEU A 20 25.47 -5.46 2.79
N LEU A 21 26.04 -5.26 4.00
CA LEU A 21 25.81 -6.12 5.17
C LEU A 21 24.45 -5.85 5.83
N GLY A 22 23.68 -4.88 5.34
CA GLY A 22 22.34 -4.60 5.81
C GLY A 22 22.26 -3.96 7.20
N VAL A 23 23.39 -3.49 7.74
CA VAL A 23 23.48 -2.80 9.04
C VAL A 23 22.82 -1.43 8.95
N LEU A 24 22.91 -0.79 7.78
CA LEU A 24 22.27 0.47 7.44
C LEU A 24 21.05 0.26 6.52
N ASN A 25 20.39 -0.89 6.58
CA ASN A 25 19.05 -0.96 6.01
C ASN A 25 18.20 0.05 6.79
N PRO A 26 17.72 1.16 6.19
CA PRO A 26 16.49 1.70 6.71
C PRO A 26 15.55 0.50 6.65
N LYS A 27 15.08 0.05 7.82
CA LYS A 27 13.79 -0.63 7.83
C LYS A 27 12.89 0.39 7.17
N VAL A 28 12.69 0.26 5.87
CA VAL A 28 11.47 0.73 5.24
C VAL A 28 10.47 -0.04 6.04
N ALA A 29 9.94 0.61 7.06
CA ALA A 29 8.68 0.25 7.60
C ALA A 29 7.77 0.39 6.38
N THR A 30 7.66 -0.69 5.60
CA THR A 30 6.36 -1.11 5.16
C THR A 30 5.63 -1.30 6.48
N ALA A 31 5.19 -0.19 7.06
CA ALA A 31 3.97 -0.17 7.80
C ALA A 31 3.02 -0.75 6.76
N GLN A 32 2.85 -2.07 6.86
CA GLN A 32 1.63 -2.72 6.50
C GLN A 32 0.64 -2.11 7.49
N THR A 33 0.32 -0.84 7.26
CA THR A 33 -0.89 -0.27 7.75
C THR A 33 -1.90 -1.20 7.13
N ASP A 34 -2.76 -1.77 7.96
CA ASP A 34 -3.99 -2.43 7.53
C ASP A 34 -4.92 -1.37 6.88
N GLY A 35 -4.37 -0.59 5.97
CA GLY A 35 -4.99 0.50 5.26
C GLY A 35 -5.64 -0.07 4.02
N CYS A 36 -6.90 0.31 3.83
CA CYS A 36 -7.62 0.01 2.62
C CYS A 36 -6.79 0.47 1.40
N PRO A 37 -6.74 -0.31 0.31
CA PRO A 37 -6.09 0.15 -0.91
C PRO A 37 -6.74 1.44 -1.41
N GLU A 38 -5.93 2.48 -1.63
CA GLU A 38 -6.41 3.79 -2.07
C GLU A 38 -6.84 3.82 -3.55
N SER A 39 -6.49 2.77 -4.30
CA SER A 39 -6.85 2.64 -5.70
C SER A 39 -8.07 1.74 -5.88
N CYS A 40 -9.02 2.21 -6.70
CA CYS A 40 -10.18 1.43 -7.10
C CYS A 40 -9.82 0.62 -8.33
N PHE A 41 -9.91 -0.70 -8.25
CA PHE A 41 -9.76 -1.55 -9.43
C PHE A 41 -11.13 -1.85 -10.03
N CYS A 42 -11.38 -1.27 -11.20
CA CYS A 42 -12.45 -1.68 -12.11
C CYS A 42 -13.85 -1.78 -11.46
N MET A 43 -14.18 -0.78 -10.64
CA MET A 43 -15.49 -0.67 -9.98
C MET A 43 -16.47 0.11 -10.89
N GLU A 44 -17.68 -0.41 -11.05
CA GLU A 44 -18.74 0.19 -11.87
C GLU A 44 -19.77 0.91 -11.00
N TYR A 45 -20.36 0.19 -10.04
CA TYR A 45 -21.28 0.74 -9.04
C TYR A 45 -21.37 -0.21 -7.84
N MET A 46 -21.91 0.27 -6.72
CA MET A 46 -22.21 -0.55 -5.56
C MET A 46 -23.66 -0.39 -5.14
N THR A 47 -24.16 -1.38 -4.42
CA THR A 47 -25.45 -1.36 -3.74
C THR A 47 -25.22 -1.67 -2.26
N CYS A 48 -25.89 -0.97 -1.36
CA CYS A 48 -25.68 -1.11 0.07
C CYS A 48 -27.02 -1.33 0.79
N GLY A 49 -27.07 -2.33 1.67
CA GLY A 49 -28.31 -2.66 2.37
C GLY A 49 -29.41 -3.17 1.43
N SER A 50 -30.66 -2.84 1.75
CA SER A 50 -31.84 -3.31 1.01
C SER A 50 -32.30 -2.36 -0.10
N SER A 51 -31.59 -1.26 -0.33
CA SER A 51 -31.91 -0.35 -1.44
C SER A 51 -31.18 -0.79 -2.70
N ASP A 52 -31.91 -0.83 -3.82
CA ASP A 52 -31.32 -1.03 -5.16
C ASP A 52 -30.64 0.25 -5.69
N GLU A 53 -30.26 1.16 -4.79
CA GLU A 53 -29.61 2.41 -5.16
C GLU A 53 -28.19 2.15 -5.64
N LYS A 54 -27.91 2.57 -6.88
CA LYS A 54 -26.58 2.46 -7.48
C LYS A 54 -25.72 3.63 -7.05
N LEU A 55 -24.70 3.33 -6.25
CA LEU A 55 -23.71 4.29 -5.78
C LEU A 55 -22.40 4.13 -6.57
N TYR A 56 -21.91 5.22 -7.16
CA TYR A 56 -20.72 5.19 -8.02
C TYR A 56 -19.41 5.52 -7.27
N ASN A 57 -19.49 5.72 -5.95
CA ASN A 57 -18.33 6.08 -5.10
C ASN A 57 -17.74 4.90 -4.31
N GLY A 58 -18.24 3.68 -4.50
CA GLY A 58 -17.62 2.51 -3.88
C GLY A 58 -16.29 2.18 -4.54
N CYS A 59 -15.36 1.61 -3.79
CA CYS A 59 -13.99 1.40 -4.29
C CYS A 59 -13.43 0.07 -3.82
N ASN A 60 -13.62 -0.22 -2.54
CA ASN A 60 -13.21 -1.45 -1.91
C ASN A 60 -14.15 -1.77 -0.73
N CYS A 61 -14.14 -3.03 -0.29
CA CYS A 61 -14.94 -3.48 0.85
C CYS A 61 -14.47 -2.92 2.20
N CYS A 62 -13.24 -2.42 2.25
CA CYS A 62 -12.65 -1.89 3.48
C CYS A 62 -13.32 -0.57 3.90
N PHE A 63 -13.73 0.27 2.93
CA PHE A 63 -14.53 1.48 3.19
C PHE A 63 -16.05 1.26 3.14
N ASN A 64 -16.51 0.14 2.58
CA ASN A 64 -17.93 -0.11 2.30
C ASN A 64 -18.39 -1.47 2.85
N PRO A 65 -18.33 -1.71 4.17
CA PRO A 65 -18.78 -2.96 4.78
C PRO A 65 -20.29 -3.17 4.56
N GLY A 66 -20.69 -4.41 4.30
CA GLY A 66 -22.11 -4.76 4.05
C GLY A 66 -22.69 -4.32 2.70
N CYS A 67 -21.87 -3.75 1.81
CA CYS A 67 -22.27 -3.43 0.44
C CYS A 67 -21.90 -4.55 -0.54
N THR A 68 -22.49 -4.53 -1.74
CA THR A 68 -22.08 -5.35 -2.88
C THR A 68 -21.46 -4.45 -3.94
N LEU A 69 -20.22 -4.74 -4.32
CA LEU A 69 -19.51 -4.05 -5.40
C LEU A 69 -19.77 -4.78 -6.72
N HIS A 70 -20.16 -4.02 -7.74
CA HIS A 70 -20.28 -4.49 -9.13
C HIS A 70 -19.07 -3.96 -9.91
N LEU A 71 -18.28 -4.87 -10.47
CA LEU A 71 -17.07 -4.54 -11.22
C LEU A 71 -17.35 -4.49 -12.72
N CYS A 72 -16.53 -3.73 -13.45
CA CYS A 72 -16.49 -3.61 -14.91
C CYS A 72 -16.45 -4.98 -15.63
N SER A 73 -15.94 -6.02 -14.96
CA SER A 73 -15.85 -7.39 -15.45
C SER A 73 -17.15 -8.19 -15.29
N ASN A 74 -18.28 -7.53 -15.02
CA ASN A 74 -19.57 -8.14 -14.65
C ASN A 74 -19.48 -9.08 -13.42
N THR A 75 -18.47 -8.89 -12.57
CA THR A 75 -18.28 -9.67 -11.34
C THR A 75 -18.83 -8.90 -10.15
N THR A 76 -19.46 -9.60 -9.22
CA THR A 76 -19.99 -9.03 -7.96
C THR A 76 -19.22 -9.52 -6.76
N ILE A 77 -18.88 -8.60 -5.85
CA ILE A 77 -18.20 -8.89 -4.59
C ILE A 77 -19.08 -8.39 -3.44
N SER A 78 -19.58 -9.31 -2.61
CA SER A 78 -20.28 -8.95 -1.38
C SER A 78 -19.27 -8.71 -0.25
N CYS A 79 -19.32 -7.51 0.33
CA CYS A 79 -18.45 -7.11 1.41
C CYS A 79 -19.01 -7.60 2.76
N PRO A 80 -18.16 -8.16 3.65
CA PRO A 80 -18.61 -8.58 4.96
C PRO A 80 -19.09 -7.39 5.79
N THR A 81 -20.13 -7.62 6.60
CA THR A 81 -20.50 -6.72 7.70
C THR A 81 -19.52 -6.98 8.84
N ASN A 82 -18.78 -5.94 9.24
CA ASN A 82 -17.88 -5.99 10.41
C ASN A 82 -18.70 -5.92 11.70
#